data_AF-A0A0Q9X436-F1
#
_entry.id   AF-A0A0Q9X436-F1
#
_cell.length_a   1.000
_cell.length_b   1.000
_cell.length_c   1.000
_cell.angle_alpha   90.00
_cell.angle_beta   90.00
_cell.angle_gamma   90.00
#
_symmetry.space_group_name_H-M   'P 1'
#
loop_
_entity.id
_entity.type
_entity.pdbx_description
1 polymer ?
#
loop_
_entity_poly.entity_id
_entity_poly.type
_entity_poly.pdbx_seq_one_letter_code
_entity_poly.pdbx_strand_id
1 'polypeptide(L)'
;MKTPLYVAGVTSKSSAELIGRARRSGYSVFGETLASSIGRSMSSVGKAERVYYITSPPIRMSAETPRQLMKSLAYDDLQVTGSDNCTFNKKQKELGLSDFTKIPNGVNGVEDRMSVVWEKGVHQGVLDPCRFVAVTSTNAAKIFNIYPQKGRIAVGSDADIVIWNPQGTRTISKDSHYHACDYNIFEGMTVHGVPEYVLVRGRVCAENGAVRVAEGHGRFIPMAVRPPYVYDIVKEKVHVSEEHPEENQNGNLAKKFAELDILIPEEKTMSALIAENLPIMTGHSPCSTPSVRGHVDGRKDMQESSFSISEELDKTGVRSCIKVKNPPGGKSSGFW
;
A
#
# COMPACT_ATOMS: atom_id res chain seq x y z
N MET A 1 -26.78 14.88 7.49
CA MET A 1 -25.39 14.68 7.99
C MET A 1 -24.46 14.65 6.77
N LYS A 2 -23.45 15.52 6.71
CA LYS A 2 -22.42 15.45 5.65
C LYS A 2 -21.45 14.32 6.04
N THR A 3 -21.35 13.26 5.24
CA THR A 3 -20.51 12.08 5.55
C THR A 3 -19.21 12.13 4.74
N PRO A 4 -18.03 11.94 5.37
CA PRO A 4 -16.77 11.79 4.65
C PRO A 4 -16.78 10.59 3.70
N LEU A 5 -16.15 10.71 2.54
CA LEU A 5 -16.05 9.65 1.54
C LEU A 5 -14.59 9.24 1.32
N TYR A 6 -14.32 7.94 1.26
CA TYR A 6 -13.04 7.38 0.84
C TYR A 6 -13.24 6.59 -0.45
N VAL A 7 -12.61 7.01 -1.54
CA VAL A 7 -12.67 6.35 -2.84
C VAL A 7 -11.43 5.47 -2.99
N ALA A 8 -11.61 4.16 -2.82
CA ALA A 8 -10.55 3.17 -2.99
C ALA A 8 -10.29 2.87 -4.49
N GLY A 9 -9.10 2.37 -4.82
CA GLY A 9 -8.83 1.81 -6.15
C GLY A 9 -8.92 2.79 -7.32
N VAL A 10 -8.52 4.05 -7.15
CA VAL A 10 -8.54 5.07 -8.22
C VAL A 10 -7.49 4.74 -9.27
N THR A 11 -7.94 4.26 -10.44
CA THR A 11 -7.05 3.85 -11.54
C THR A 11 -7.01 4.81 -12.73
N SER A 12 -7.89 5.81 -12.82
CA SER A 12 -7.98 6.73 -13.97
C SER A 12 -7.66 8.17 -13.61
N LYS A 13 -7.12 8.90 -14.59
CA LYS A 13 -6.91 10.35 -14.53
C LYS A 13 -8.21 11.10 -14.23
N SER A 14 -9.29 10.78 -14.95
CA SER A 14 -10.58 11.46 -14.80
C SER A 14 -11.17 11.32 -13.40
N SER A 15 -11.08 10.14 -12.79
CA SER A 15 -11.53 9.93 -11.41
C SER A 15 -10.68 10.71 -10.42
N ALA A 16 -9.36 10.73 -10.60
CA ALA A 16 -8.46 11.52 -9.76
C ALA A 16 -8.74 13.03 -9.85
N GLU A 17 -8.97 13.56 -11.05
CA GLU A 17 -9.33 14.97 -11.28
C GLU A 17 -10.68 15.33 -10.62
N LEU A 18 -11.65 14.41 -10.66
CA LEU A 18 -12.95 14.62 -10.05
C LEU A 18 -12.87 14.67 -8.52
N ILE A 19 -12.07 13.78 -7.92
CA ILE A 19 -11.76 13.80 -6.48
C ILE A 19 -11.03 15.09 -6.11
N GLY A 20 -10.01 15.49 -6.87
CA GLY A 20 -9.29 16.74 -6.66
C GLY A 20 -10.20 17.96 -6.71
N ARG A 21 -11.12 18.03 -7.70
CA ARG A 21 -12.12 19.09 -7.77
C ARG A 21 -13.04 19.10 -6.54
N ALA A 22 -13.57 17.94 -6.14
CA ALA A 22 -14.42 17.86 -4.96
C ALA A 22 -13.69 18.33 -3.69
N ARG A 23 -12.42 17.95 -3.51
CA ARG A 23 -11.60 18.40 -2.39
C ARG A 23 -11.40 19.91 -2.39
N ARG A 24 -11.04 20.50 -3.54
CA ARG A 24 -10.90 21.96 -3.69
C ARG A 24 -12.20 22.72 -3.46
N SER A 25 -13.35 22.11 -3.78
CA SER A 25 -14.67 22.63 -3.45
C SER A 25 -15.07 22.46 -1.97
N GLY A 26 -14.17 21.95 -1.13
CA GLY A 26 -14.43 21.77 0.30
C GLY A 26 -15.23 20.50 0.64
N TYR A 27 -15.35 19.51 -0.23
CA TYR A 27 -15.92 18.22 0.19
C TYR A 27 -14.88 17.39 0.98
N SER A 28 -15.35 16.67 2.01
CA SER A 28 -14.50 15.72 2.76
C SER A 28 -14.42 14.42 1.98
N VAL A 29 -13.56 14.40 0.95
CA VAL A 29 -13.32 13.24 0.09
C VAL A 29 -11.84 12.89 0.10
N PHE A 30 -11.55 11.60 0.22
CA PHE A 30 -10.21 11.04 0.15
C PHE A 30 -10.13 10.06 -1.01
N GLY A 31 -8.98 9.98 -1.66
CA GLY A 31 -8.71 9.09 -2.78
C GLY A 31 -7.48 8.24 -2.52
N GLU A 32 -7.61 6.95 -2.83
CA GLU A 32 -6.53 5.98 -2.84
C GLU A 32 -6.22 5.55 -4.27
N THR A 33 -4.96 5.59 -4.67
CA THR A 33 -4.52 4.92 -5.90
C THR A 33 -3.71 3.66 -5.58
N LEU A 34 -3.54 2.80 -6.57
CA LEU A 34 -2.93 1.49 -6.39
C LEU A 34 -1.53 1.44 -7.01
N ALA A 35 -0.63 0.68 -6.38
CA ALA A 35 0.71 0.37 -6.91
C ALA A 35 0.66 -0.08 -8.38
N SER A 36 -0.34 -0.90 -8.74
CA SER A 36 -0.57 -1.37 -10.10
C SER A 36 -0.84 -0.23 -11.10
N SER A 37 -1.62 0.78 -10.69
CA SER A 37 -2.03 1.89 -11.54
C SER A 37 -0.97 2.98 -11.70
N ILE A 38 -0.10 3.16 -10.69
CA ILE A 38 1.05 4.08 -10.76
C ILE A 38 2.31 3.42 -11.31
N GLY A 39 2.39 2.08 -11.29
CA GLY A 39 3.55 1.34 -11.78
C GLY A 39 3.41 0.85 -13.21
N ARG A 40 2.18 0.56 -13.68
CA ARG A 40 1.92 -0.05 -14.99
C ARG A 40 0.82 0.65 -15.78
N SER A 41 0.93 0.50 -17.10
CA SER A 41 -0.09 0.82 -18.08
C SER A 41 -0.28 -0.38 -18.99
N MET A 42 -1.51 -0.64 -19.43
CA MET A 42 -1.80 -1.77 -20.32
C MET A 42 -1.25 -1.59 -21.75
N SER A 43 -0.76 -0.39 -22.09
CA SER A 43 -0.06 -0.14 -23.36
C SER A 43 1.27 -0.88 -23.48
N SER A 44 1.97 -1.13 -22.37
CA SER A 44 3.26 -1.83 -22.38
C SER A 44 3.13 -3.35 -22.17
N VAL A 45 1.91 -3.87 -22.02
CA VAL A 45 1.64 -5.29 -21.77
C VAL A 45 1.18 -5.97 -23.07
N GLY A 46 1.89 -7.03 -23.47
CA GLY A 46 1.55 -7.84 -24.63
C GLY A 46 0.19 -8.50 -24.49
N LYS A 47 -0.57 -8.62 -25.60
CA LYS A 47 -1.97 -9.10 -25.57
C LYS A 47 -2.14 -10.44 -24.85
N ALA A 48 -1.21 -11.38 -25.06
CA ALA A 48 -1.24 -12.71 -24.44
C ALA A 48 -1.05 -12.68 -22.91
N GLU A 49 -0.39 -11.66 -22.38
CA GLU A 49 -0.09 -11.55 -20.94
C GLU A 49 -1.18 -10.80 -20.17
N ARG A 50 -2.08 -10.09 -20.85
CA ARG A 50 -3.08 -9.23 -20.21
C ARG A 50 -4.00 -9.96 -19.24
N VAL A 51 -4.21 -11.27 -19.45
CA VAL A 51 -4.96 -12.15 -18.54
C VAL A 51 -4.46 -12.06 -17.09
N TYR A 52 -3.14 -11.90 -16.90
CA TYR A 52 -2.51 -11.84 -15.57
C TYR A 52 -2.60 -10.47 -14.90
N TYR A 53 -3.00 -9.43 -15.65
CA TYR A 53 -3.15 -8.05 -15.18
C TYR A 53 -4.61 -7.68 -14.87
N ILE A 54 -5.55 -8.63 -15.04
CA ILE A 54 -6.97 -8.39 -14.80
C ILE A 54 -7.24 -8.13 -13.31
N THR A 55 -7.77 -6.94 -13.04
CA THR A 55 -8.24 -6.46 -11.74
C THR A 55 -9.36 -5.44 -11.95
N SER A 56 -10.08 -5.10 -10.88
CA SER A 56 -11.24 -4.21 -10.90
C SER A 56 -11.11 -3.13 -9.82
N PRO A 57 -11.08 -1.83 -10.16
CA PRO A 57 -11.11 -1.27 -11.53
C PRO A 57 -9.85 -1.60 -12.34
N PRO A 58 -9.92 -1.66 -13.68
CA PRO A 58 -8.81 -2.12 -14.51
C PRO A 58 -7.65 -1.12 -14.54
N ILE A 59 -6.44 -1.65 -14.72
CA ILE A 59 -5.26 -0.87 -15.11
C ILE A 59 -5.54 -0.25 -16.49
N ARG A 60 -5.25 1.05 -16.65
CA ARG A 60 -5.65 1.80 -17.85
C ARG A 60 -4.68 1.60 -19.02
N MET A 61 -5.23 1.75 -20.23
CA MET A 61 -4.47 1.64 -21.49
C MET A 61 -3.47 2.76 -21.71
N SER A 62 -3.79 4.00 -21.28
CA SER A 62 -2.94 5.16 -21.55
C SER A 62 -1.62 5.08 -20.78
N ALA A 63 -0.49 5.28 -21.49
CA ALA A 63 0.85 5.32 -20.91
C ALA A 63 1.06 6.51 -19.96
N GLU A 64 0.24 7.55 -20.07
CA GLU A 64 0.32 8.74 -19.21
C GLU A 64 -0.37 8.56 -17.86
N THR A 65 -1.32 7.62 -17.76
CA THR A 65 -2.14 7.44 -16.55
C THR A 65 -1.29 7.28 -15.27
N PRO A 66 -0.24 6.44 -15.26
CA PRO A 66 0.62 6.30 -14.08
C PRO A 66 1.23 7.62 -13.59
N ARG A 67 1.78 8.44 -14.51
CA ARG A 67 2.39 9.73 -14.19
C ARG A 67 1.35 10.74 -13.71
N GLN A 68 0.14 10.72 -14.26
CA GLN A 68 -0.93 11.62 -13.84
C GLN A 68 -1.44 11.29 -12.43
N LEU A 69 -1.63 10.00 -12.11
CA LEU A 69 -1.97 9.57 -10.76
C LEU A 69 -0.88 9.94 -9.75
N MET A 70 0.40 9.83 -10.14
CA MET A 70 1.52 10.27 -9.31
C MET A 70 1.51 11.78 -9.07
N LYS A 71 1.15 12.60 -10.07
CA LYS A 71 0.95 14.04 -9.89
C LYS A 71 -0.22 14.34 -8.95
N SER A 72 -1.33 13.60 -9.06
CA SER A 72 -2.45 13.75 -8.13
C SER A 72 -2.06 13.40 -6.69
N LEU A 73 -1.16 12.43 -6.49
CA LEU A 73 -0.53 12.19 -5.19
C LEU A 73 0.33 13.37 -4.76
N ALA A 74 1.12 13.97 -5.65
CA ALA A 74 1.96 15.13 -5.33
C ALA A 74 1.14 16.35 -4.90
N TYR A 75 0.04 16.65 -5.60
CA TYR A 75 -0.84 17.79 -5.34
C TYR A 75 -1.87 17.56 -4.22
N ASP A 76 -1.83 16.40 -3.56
CA ASP A 76 -2.81 16.02 -2.53
C ASP A 76 -4.27 15.93 -3.02
N ASP A 77 -4.46 15.74 -4.33
CA ASP A 77 -5.74 15.31 -4.91
C ASP A 77 -6.05 13.86 -4.50
N LEU A 78 -5.02 13.02 -4.44
CA LEU A 78 -5.05 11.66 -3.85
C LEU A 78 -4.12 11.62 -2.63
N GLN A 79 -4.50 10.89 -1.58
CA GLN A 79 -3.81 10.95 -0.28
C GLN A 79 -3.08 9.66 0.07
N VAL A 80 -3.51 8.51 -0.46
CA VAL A 80 -3.03 7.19 -0.03
C VAL A 80 -2.66 6.33 -1.23
N THR A 81 -1.64 5.50 -1.04
CA THR A 81 -1.27 4.43 -1.96
C THR A 81 -1.55 3.07 -1.32
N GLY A 82 -2.47 2.33 -1.95
CA GLY A 82 -2.77 0.93 -1.64
C GLY A 82 -2.08 -0.03 -2.60
N SER A 83 -2.24 -1.33 -2.37
CA SER A 83 -1.83 -2.37 -3.34
C SER A 83 -3.00 -3.15 -3.92
N ASP A 84 -4.14 -3.19 -3.20
CA ASP A 84 -5.26 -4.09 -3.51
C ASP A 84 -4.78 -5.52 -3.78
N ASN A 85 -3.89 -6.01 -2.91
CA ASN A 85 -3.16 -7.24 -3.13
C ASN A 85 -4.10 -8.46 -3.01
N CYS A 86 -4.51 -8.99 -4.15
CA CYS A 86 -5.34 -10.18 -4.27
C CYS A 86 -4.75 -11.05 -5.37
N THR A 87 -3.98 -12.08 -5.00
CA THR A 87 -3.14 -12.79 -5.98
C THR A 87 -3.71 -14.16 -6.32
N PHE A 88 -3.53 -14.55 -7.57
CA PHE A 88 -3.89 -15.86 -8.10
C PHE A 88 -2.70 -16.35 -8.92
N ASN A 89 -2.49 -17.66 -9.02
CA ASN A 89 -1.50 -18.22 -9.93
C ASN A 89 -1.99 -18.15 -11.39
N LYS A 90 -1.06 -18.24 -12.34
CA LYS A 90 -1.36 -18.23 -13.78
C LYS A 90 -2.45 -19.24 -14.14
N LYS A 91 -2.34 -20.48 -13.67
CA LYS A 91 -3.33 -21.53 -13.91
C LYS A 91 -4.74 -21.15 -13.47
N GLN A 92 -4.89 -20.42 -12.35
CA GLN A 92 -6.19 -19.97 -11.87
C GLN A 92 -6.76 -18.84 -12.75
N LYS A 93 -5.90 -17.93 -13.21
CA LYS A 93 -6.28 -16.88 -14.17
C LYS A 93 -6.70 -17.46 -15.52
N GLU A 94 -5.98 -18.48 -15.98
CA GLU A 94 -6.17 -19.13 -17.28
C GLU A 94 -7.51 -19.87 -17.40
N LEU A 95 -8.16 -20.23 -16.28
CA LEU A 95 -9.50 -20.84 -16.28
C LEU A 95 -10.55 -19.97 -16.98
N GLY A 96 -10.34 -18.65 -17.05
CA GLY A 96 -11.23 -17.71 -17.73
C GLY A 96 -10.75 -17.25 -19.11
N LEU A 97 -9.80 -17.94 -19.77
CA LEU A 97 -9.29 -17.52 -21.10
C LEU A 97 -10.38 -17.39 -22.16
N SER A 98 -11.40 -18.25 -22.12
CA SER A 98 -12.53 -18.21 -23.05
C SER A 98 -13.63 -17.21 -22.67
N ASP A 99 -13.62 -16.70 -21.44
CA ASP A 99 -14.64 -15.80 -20.90
C ASP A 99 -14.03 -14.93 -19.79
N PHE A 100 -13.71 -13.68 -20.14
CA PHE A 100 -12.99 -12.78 -19.23
C PHE A 100 -13.73 -12.52 -17.92
N THR A 101 -15.05 -12.70 -17.89
CA THR A 101 -15.88 -12.50 -16.68
C THR A 101 -15.59 -13.55 -15.61
N LYS A 102 -15.01 -14.70 -16.01
CA LYS A 102 -14.62 -15.80 -15.11
C LYS A 102 -13.17 -15.73 -14.67
N ILE A 103 -12.39 -14.76 -15.14
CA ILE A 103 -11.02 -14.58 -14.69
C ILE A 103 -11.06 -13.99 -13.28
N PRO A 104 -10.46 -14.64 -12.27
CA PRO A 104 -10.42 -14.09 -10.92
C PRO A 104 -9.72 -12.73 -10.92
N ASN A 105 -10.35 -11.71 -10.34
CA ASN A 105 -9.85 -10.33 -10.36
C ASN A 105 -8.85 -10.10 -9.23
N GLY A 106 -7.69 -9.53 -9.56
CA GLY A 106 -6.67 -9.18 -8.58
C GLY A 106 -5.25 -9.32 -9.09
N VAL A 107 -4.32 -8.58 -8.48
CA VAL A 107 -2.89 -8.58 -8.84
C VAL A 107 -2.02 -8.50 -7.58
N ASN A 108 -0.72 -8.75 -7.75
CA ASN A 108 0.27 -8.56 -6.68
C ASN A 108 0.63 -7.07 -6.53
N GLY A 109 1.06 -6.69 -5.33
CA GLY A 109 1.63 -5.37 -5.10
C GLY A 109 2.05 -5.05 -3.67
N VAL A 110 1.74 -5.89 -2.68
CA VAL A 110 2.04 -5.58 -1.27
C VAL A 110 3.53 -5.35 -1.00
N GLU A 111 4.40 -6.20 -1.58
CA GLU A 111 5.86 -6.10 -1.45
C GLU A 111 6.44 -4.93 -2.24
N ASP A 112 5.98 -4.74 -3.48
CA ASP A 112 6.62 -3.82 -4.42
C ASP A 112 6.13 -2.37 -4.29
N ARG A 113 4.99 -2.13 -3.61
CA ARG A 113 4.33 -0.82 -3.52
C ARG A 113 5.31 0.31 -3.20
N MET A 114 6.12 0.19 -2.15
CA MET A 114 6.97 1.28 -1.70
C MET A 114 8.07 1.60 -2.73
N SER A 115 8.76 0.59 -3.28
CA SER A 115 9.79 0.82 -4.30
C SER A 115 9.19 1.35 -5.61
N VAL A 116 7.98 0.91 -5.99
CA VAL A 116 7.28 1.46 -7.17
C VAL A 116 6.90 2.93 -6.96
N VAL A 117 6.38 3.30 -5.78
CA VAL A 117 6.08 4.72 -5.46
C VAL A 117 7.37 5.54 -5.44
N TRP A 118 8.46 5.00 -4.87
CA TRP A 118 9.74 5.69 -4.84
C TRP A 118 10.31 5.91 -6.25
N GLU A 119 10.38 4.86 -7.07
CA GLU A 119 10.88 4.91 -8.44
C GLU A 119 10.06 5.87 -9.30
N LYS A 120 8.72 5.75 -9.28
CA LYS A 120 7.85 6.56 -10.14
C LYS A 120 7.59 7.96 -9.60
N GLY A 121 7.82 8.19 -8.31
CA GLY A 121 7.55 9.44 -7.61
C GLY A 121 8.82 10.20 -7.26
N VAL A 122 9.57 9.69 -6.30
CA VAL A 122 10.74 10.37 -5.73
C VAL A 122 11.91 10.43 -6.70
N HIS A 123 12.31 9.28 -7.26
CA HIS A 123 13.44 9.21 -8.18
C HIS A 123 13.19 10.03 -9.46
N GLN A 124 11.93 10.10 -9.92
CA GLN A 124 11.53 10.92 -11.08
C GLN A 124 11.29 12.41 -10.76
N GLY A 125 11.49 12.83 -9.50
CA GLY A 125 11.31 14.23 -9.08
C GLY A 125 9.86 14.72 -9.05
N VAL A 126 8.88 13.82 -8.99
CA VAL A 126 7.45 14.16 -8.87
C VAL A 126 7.03 14.29 -7.40
N LEU A 127 7.62 13.48 -6.52
CA LEU A 127 7.43 13.55 -5.07
C LEU A 127 8.74 13.92 -4.39
N ASP A 128 8.66 14.68 -3.30
CA ASP A 128 9.75 14.73 -2.33
C ASP A 128 9.64 13.54 -1.33
N PRO A 129 10.72 13.21 -0.58
CA PRO A 129 10.71 12.11 0.38
C PRO A 129 9.67 12.26 1.52
N CYS A 130 9.34 13.48 1.95
CA CYS A 130 8.31 13.72 2.97
C CYS A 130 6.93 13.39 2.41
N ARG A 131 6.65 13.75 1.15
CA ARG A 131 5.41 13.38 0.48
C ARG A 131 5.31 11.88 0.25
N PHE A 132 6.42 11.20 -0.05
CA PHE A 132 6.49 9.73 -0.09
C PHE A 132 6.06 9.11 1.24
N VAL A 133 6.58 9.58 2.38
CA VAL A 133 6.17 9.12 3.72
C VAL A 133 4.67 9.37 3.94
N ALA A 134 4.17 10.54 3.55
CA ALA A 134 2.76 10.90 3.71
C ALA A 134 1.82 9.93 2.98
N VAL A 135 2.07 9.67 1.70
CA VAL A 135 1.16 8.85 0.86
C VAL A 135 1.34 7.35 1.05
N THR A 136 2.41 6.91 1.72
CA THR A 136 2.65 5.48 1.99
C THR A 136 2.32 5.06 3.41
N SER A 137 2.23 6.00 4.36
CA SER A 137 1.98 5.70 5.78
C SER A 137 1.16 6.78 6.53
N THR A 138 1.65 8.01 6.66
CA THR A 138 1.10 9.01 7.58
C THR A 138 -0.36 9.35 7.29
N ASN A 139 -0.73 9.52 6.02
CA ASN A 139 -2.10 9.87 5.66
C ASN A 139 -3.07 8.73 5.98
N ALA A 140 -2.69 7.47 5.69
CA ALA A 140 -3.49 6.31 6.07
C ALA A 140 -3.67 6.24 7.60
N ALA A 141 -2.60 6.45 8.37
CA ALA A 141 -2.68 6.45 9.83
C ALA A 141 -3.63 7.53 10.37
N LYS A 142 -3.63 8.73 9.78
CA LYS A 142 -4.55 9.81 10.14
C LYS A 142 -6.00 9.51 9.75
N ILE A 143 -6.23 9.02 8.54
CA ILE A 143 -7.57 8.69 8.01
C ILE A 143 -8.20 7.56 8.83
N PHE A 144 -7.43 6.53 9.18
CA PHE A 144 -7.89 5.35 9.91
C PHE A 144 -7.69 5.46 11.44
N ASN A 145 -7.46 6.67 11.95
CA ASN A 145 -7.44 7.00 13.38
C ASN A 145 -6.41 6.23 14.23
N ILE A 146 -5.22 6.00 13.70
CA ILE A 146 -4.09 5.34 14.38
C ILE A 146 -2.82 6.20 14.36
N TYR A 147 -2.94 7.48 14.06
CA TYR A 147 -1.85 8.45 14.17
C TYR A 147 -1.86 9.12 15.56
N PRO A 148 -0.71 9.33 16.22
CA PRO A 148 0.65 9.06 15.78
C PRO A 148 1.18 7.68 16.16
N GLN A 149 0.35 6.76 16.67
CA GLN A 149 0.80 5.39 17.00
C GLN A 149 1.51 4.74 15.80
N LYS A 150 0.98 4.91 14.59
CA LYS A 150 1.57 4.52 13.31
C LYS A 150 1.87 5.74 12.43
N GLY A 151 2.75 5.55 11.46
CA GLY A 151 3.00 6.53 10.38
C GLY A 151 3.74 7.79 10.82
N ARG A 152 4.45 7.74 11.96
CA ARG A 152 5.34 8.80 12.45
C ARG A 152 6.51 8.19 13.23
N ILE A 153 7.71 8.73 13.05
CA ILE A 153 8.84 8.48 13.95
C ILE A 153 8.81 9.57 15.02
N ALA A 154 8.36 9.20 16.22
CA ALA A 154 8.29 10.08 17.38
C ALA A 154 8.32 9.25 18.67
N VAL A 155 8.71 9.87 19.78
CA VAL A 155 8.59 9.24 21.11
C VAL A 155 7.13 8.86 21.36
N GLY A 156 6.89 7.61 21.75
CA GLY A 156 5.55 7.06 21.99
C GLY A 156 4.88 6.42 20.77
N SER A 157 5.42 6.57 19.56
CA SER A 157 4.96 5.82 18.37
C SER A 157 5.48 4.39 18.40
N ASP A 158 4.76 3.47 17.73
CA ASP A 158 5.24 2.11 17.55
C ASP A 158 6.51 2.10 16.69
N ALA A 159 7.48 1.27 17.06
CA ALA A 159 8.74 1.10 16.33
C ALA A 159 8.56 0.23 15.06
N ASP A 160 7.65 0.68 14.19
CA ASP A 160 7.45 0.17 12.83
C ASP A 160 8.24 1.08 11.87
N ILE A 161 9.50 0.72 11.62
CA ILE A 161 10.50 1.57 10.99
C ILE A 161 11.11 0.85 9.80
N VAL A 162 11.29 1.55 8.69
CA VAL A 162 12.02 1.05 7.52
C VAL A 162 13.32 1.85 7.39
N ILE A 163 14.45 1.16 7.40
CA ILE A 163 15.73 1.72 6.97
C ILE A 163 15.77 1.63 5.45
N TRP A 164 15.63 2.78 4.81
CA TRP A 164 15.45 2.89 3.38
C TRP A 164 16.74 3.37 2.71
N ASN A 165 17.28 2.59 1.78
CA ASN A 165 18.42 3.00 0.97
C ASN A 165 17.93 3.64 -0.34
N PRO A 166 18.01 4.97 -0.49
CA PRO A 166 17.50 5.67 -1.67
C PRO A 166 18.32 5.39 -2.94
N GLN A 167 19.58 4.98 -2.79
CA GLN A 167 20.50 4.68 -3.90
C GLN A 167 20.58 3.20 -4.24
N GLY A 168 20.12 2.34 -3.32
CA GLY A 168 19.99 0.91 -3.60
C GLY A 168 19.01 0.67 -4.74
N THR A 169 19.33 -0.30 -5.57
CA THR A 169 18.58 -0.64 -6.78
C THR A 169 18.27 -2.12 -6.79
N ARG A 170 17.09 -2.50 -7.27
CA ARG A 170 16.74 -3.90 -7.56
C ARG A 170 15.88 -3.99 -8.81
N THR A 171 15.96 -5.12 -9.50
CA THR A 171 15.00 -5.46 -10.55
C THR A 171 13.93 -6.37 -9.96
N ILE A 172 12.67 -5.96 -10.09
CA ILE A 172 11.53 -6.74 -9.60
C ILE A 172 11.40 -7.99 -10.45
N SER A 173 11.35 -9.16 -9.79
CA SER A 173 11.12 -10.44 -10.44
C SER A 173 10.30 -11.39 -9.58
N LYS A 174 9.48 -12.23 -10.21
CA LYS A 174 8.81 -13.35 -9.55
C LYS A 174 9.78 -14.37 -8.92
N ASP A 175 11.02 -14.44 -9.40
CA ASP A 175 11.97 -15.43 -8.90
C ASP A 175 12.62 -14.98 -7.58
N SER A 176 12.55 -13.69 -7.25
CA SER A 176 13.12 -13.09 -6.05
C SER A 176 12.09 -12.53 -5.06
N HIS A 177 10.82 -12.41 -5.46
CA HIS A 177 9.76 -11.88 -4.58
C HIS A 177 9.34 -12.89 -3.49
N TYR A 178 8.64 -12.39 -2.47
CA TYR A 178 8.10 -13.19 -1.36
C TYR A 178 6.63 -13.57 -1.53
N HIS A 179 6.01 -13.19 -2.65
CA HIS A 179 4.63 -13.61 -2.93
C HIS A 179 4.55 -15.12 -3.18
N ALA A 180 3.35 -15.68 -2.95
CA ALA A 180 3.06 -17.06 -3.31
C ALA A 180 2.68 -17.22 -4.79
N CYS A 181 2.30 -16.15 -5.48
CA CYS A 181 1.89 -16.20 -6.88
C CYS A 181 3.07 -16.39 -7.83
N ASP A 182 2.88 -17.13 -8.91
CA ASP A 182 3.91 -17.53 -9.87
C ASP A 182 4.22 -16.49 -10.97
N TYR A 183 3.85 -15.22 -10.74
CA TYR A 183 4.16 -14.08 -11.60
C TYR A 183 4.20 -12.76 -10.81
N ASN A 184 4.78 -11.71 -11.42
CA ASN A 184 4.76 -10.36 -10.89
C ASN A 184 4.32 -9.37 -11.98
N ILE A 185 3.32 -8.53 -11.73
CA ILE A 185 2.90 -7.51 -12.70
C ILE A 185 3.98 -6.45 -12.94
N PHE A 186 4.99 -6.32 -12.08
CA PHE A 186 6.13 -5.42 -12.22
C PHE A 186 7.40 -6.11 -12.74
N GLU A 187 7.28 -7.32 -13.31
CA GLU A 187 8.43 -8.09 -13.84
C GLU A 187 9.36 -7.24 -14.71
N GLY A 188 10.66 -7.33 -14.43
CA GLY A 188 11.73 -6.64 -15.15
C GLY A 188 11.85 -5.14 -14.85
N MET A 189 11.01 -4.57 -13.98
CA MET A 189 11.12 -3.17 -13.59
C MET A 189 12.30 -2.98 -12.64
N THR A 190 13.30 -2.22 -13.07
CA THR A 190 14.36 -1.72 -12.19
C THR A 190 13.81 -0.55 -11.37
N VAL A 191 13.97 -0.62 -10.06
CA VAL A 191 13.50 0.38 -9.09
C VAL A 191 14.64 0.85 -8.19
N HIS A 192 14.71 2.15 -7.97
CA HIS A 192 15.52 2.75 -6.90
C HIS A 192 14.73 2.78 -5.59
N GLY A 193 15.45 2.90 -4.47
CA GLY A 193 14.83 2.89 -3.17
C GLY A 193 14.46 1.47 -2.75
N VAL A 194 15.27 0.89 -1.88
CA VAL A 194 15.08 -0.47 -1.36
C VAL A 194 15.07 -0.47 0.16
N PRO A 195 14.22 -1.28 0.80
CA PRO A 195 14.27 -1.47 2.23
C PRO A 195 15.47 -2.35 2.60
N GLU A 196 16.43 -1.80 3.34
CA GLU A 196 17.55 -2.58 3.89
C GLU A 196 17.13 -3.32 5.15
N TYR A 197 16.40 -2.63 6.04
CA TYR A 197 15.85 -3.21 7.25
C TYR A 197 14.38 -2.82 7.40
N VAL A 198 13.57 -3.77 7.84
CA VAL A 198 12.17 -3.53 8.22
C VAL A 198 12.01 -3.97 9.66
N LEU A 199 11.69 -3.02 10.54
CA LEU A 199 11.40 -3.25 11.93
C LEU A 199 9.88 -3.23 12.13
N VAL A 200 9.37 -4.20 12.87
CA VAL A 200 7.97 -4.25 13.29
C VAL A 200 7.95 -4.38 14.81
N ARG A 201 7.42 -3.36 15.48
CA ARG A 201 7.38 -3.23 16.94
C ARG A 201 8.77 -3.42 17.57
N GLY A 202 9.78 -2.81 16.95
CA GLY A 202 11.16 -2.79 17.42
C GLY A 202 11.98 -4.04 17.10
N ARG A 203 11.41 -5.04 16.42
CA ARG A 203 12.13 -6.25 16.00
C ARG A 203 12.45 -6.20 14.51
N VAL A 204 13.67 -6.53 14.13
CA VAL A 204 14.07 -6.67 12.72
C VAL A 204 13.34 -7.88 12.13
N CYS A 205 12.41 -7.64 11.22
CA CYS A 205 11.59 -8.66 10.56
C CYS A 205 12.01 -8.91 9.10
N ALA A 206 12.73 -7.98 8.48
CA ALA A 206 13.41 -8.20 7.22
C ALA A 206 14.76 -7.48 7.21
N GLU A 207 15.76 -8.11 6.61
CA GLU A 207 17.13 -7.61 6.48
C GLU A 207 17.68 -8.01 5.11
N ASN A 208 18.17 -7.05 4.32
CA ASN A 208 18.80 -7.28 3.01
C ASN A 208 17.99 -8.19 2.07
N GLY A 209 16.68 -7.97 2.02
CA GLY A 209 15.76 -8.79 1.22
C GLY A 209 15.46 -10.18 1.80
N ALA A 210 15.92 -10.51 3.01
CA ALA A 210 15.58 -11.74 3.71
C ALA A 210 14.49 -11.49 4.77
N VAL A 211 13.30 -12.09 4.60
CA VAL A 211 12.23 -12.05 5.61
C VAL A 211 12.55 -13.03 6.74
N ARG A 212 12.52 -12.54 7.98
CA ARG A 212 12.80 -13.29 9.22
C ARG A 212 11.78 -12.92 10.28
N VAL A 213 10.60 -13.49 10.20
CA VAL A 213 9.50 -13.21 11.14
C VAL A 213 8.81 -14.51 11.53
N ALA A 214 8.43 -14.62 12.81
CA ALA A 214 7.57 -15.68 13.30
C ALA A 214 6.11 -15.39 12.95
N GLU A 215 5.38 -16.41 12.52
CA GLU A 215 3.94 -16.33 12.33
C GLU A 215 3.25 -15.88 13.63
N GLY A 216 2.26 -15.00 13.54
CA GLY A 216 1.55 -14.47 14.72
C GLY A 216 2.21 -13.29 15.43
N HIS A 217 3.38 -12.79 14.99
CA HIS A 217 3.98 -11.57 15.59
C HIS A 217 3.12 -10.30 15.40
N GLY A 218 2.36 -10.25 14.30
CA GLY A 218 1.41 -9.19 14.00
C GLY A 218 0.27 -9.12 15.04
N ARG A 219 -0.32 -7.93 15.21
CA ARG A 219 -1.45 -7.72 16.11
C ARG A 219 -2.54 -6.90 15.42
N PHE A 220 -3.78 -7.19 15.76
CA PHE A 220 -4.90 -6.33 15.42
C PHE A 220 -4.75 -4.96 16.11
N ILE A 221 -4.99 -3.89 15.37
CA ILE A 221 -4.99 -2.53 15.90
C ILE A 221 -6.45 -2.03 15.89
N PRO A 222 -7.08 -1.81 17.06
CA PRO A 222 -8.42 -1.25 17.11
C PRO A 222 -8.40 0.18 16.59
N MET A 223 -9.33 0.50 15.69
CA MET A 223 -9.47 1.84 15.11
C MET A 223 -10.67 2.52 15.75
N ALA A 224 -10.42 3.54 16.56
CA ALA A 224 -11.50 4.30 17.17
C ALA A 224 -12.33 5.02 16.08
N VAL A 225 -13.65 5.02 16.22
CA VAL A 225 -14.55 5.71 15.29
C VAL A 225 -14.38 7.23 15.36
N ARG A 226 -14.85 7.93 14.32
CA ARG A 226 -14.80 9.41 14.19
C ARG A 226 -13.39 10.00 14.28
N PRO A 227 -12.46 9.62 13.37
CA PRO A 227 -11.14 10.23 13.28
C PRO A 227 -11.22 11.77 13.24
N PRO A 228 -10.55 12.49 14.16
CA PRO A 228 -10.53 13.96 14.18
C PRO A 228 -10.10 14.54 12.82
N TYR A 229 -9.03 13.98 12.23
CA TYR A 229 -8.51 14.36 10.91
C TYR A 229 -9.57 14.35 9.79
N VAL A 230 -10.59 13.51 9.90
CA VAL A 230 -11.63 13.31 8.88
C VAL A 230 -12.91 14.07 9.23
N TYR A 231 -13.32 14.04 10.51
CA TYR A 231 -14.62 14.54 10.95
C TYR A 231 -14.61 15.99 11.44
N ASP A 232 -13.48 16.54 11.88
CA ASP A 232 -13.44 17.94 12.31
C ASP A 232 -13.56 18.90 11.12
N ILE A 233 -13.04 18.51 9.95
CA ILE A 233 -13.29 19.18 8.65
C ILE A 233 -14.79 19.33 8.37
N VAL A 234 -15.59 18.35 8.79
CA VAL A 234 -17.04 18.36 8.59
C VAL A 234 -17.72 19.26 9.62
N LYS A 235 -17.29 19.25 10.88
CA LYS A 235 -17.87 20.06 11.95
C LYS A 235 -17.69 21.56 11.73
N GLU A 236 -16.49 21.98 11.35
CA GLU A 236 -16.21 23.39 11.03
C GLU A 236 -17.13 23.89 9.91
N LYS A 237 -17.38 23.05 8.90
CA LYS A 237 -18.29 23.38 7.78
C LYS A 237 -19.76 23.41 8.15
N VAL A 238 -20.20 22.64 9.14
CA VAL A 238 -21.58 22.69 9.64
C VAL A 238 -21.80 23.99 10.41
N HIS A 239 -20.86 24.36 11.30
CA HIS A 239 -20.96 25.60 12.07
C HIS A 239 -20.97 26.84 11.18
N VAL A 240 -20.08 26.92 10.17
CA VAL A 240 -20.06 28.06 9.23
C VAL A 240 -21.35 28.15 8.39
N SER A 241 -22.00 27.03 8.08
CA SER A 241 -23.27 27.05 7.33
C SER A 241 -24.51 27.35 8.17
N GLU A 242 -24.43 27.23 9.50
CA GLU A 242 -25.56 27.46 10.41
C GLU A 242 -25.59 28.90 10.97
N GLU A 243 -24.49 29.66 10.88
CA GLU A 243 -24.39 31.01 11.46
C GLU A 243 -24.82 32.18 10.54
N HIS A 244 -25.43 31.92 9.38
CA HIS A 244 -25.98 32.99 8.53
C HIS A 244 -27.45 32.75 8.14
N PRO A 245 -28.41 33.42 8.81
CA PRO A 245 -29.70 33.67 8.19
C PRO A 245 -29.47 34.76 7.13
N GLU A 246 -29.31 34.37 5.86
CA GLU A 246 -29.28 35.33 4.76
C GLU A 246 -30.67 35.93 4.54
N GLU A 247 -31.02 36.96 5.34
CA GLU A 247 -31.99 37.96 4.93
C GLU A 247 -31.29 39.08 4.15
N ASN A 248 -31.71 39.23 2.90
CA ASN A 248 -31.74 40.46 2.11
C ASN A 248 -30.45 41.28 2.03
N GLN A 249 -29.58 40.94 1.07
CA GLN A 249 -28.95 41.89 0.13
C GLN A 249 -27.89 41.16 -0.70
N ASN A 250 -28.28 40.53 -1.80
CA ASN A 250 -27.56 40.57 -3.08
C ASN A 250 -28.30 39.71 -4.12
N GLY A 251 -28.54 40.32 -5.27
CA GLY A 251 -29.41 39.77 -6.32
C GLY A 251 -29.08 38.34 -6.74
N ASN A 252 -30.10 37.49 -6.64
CA ASN A 252 -30.37 36.34 -7.52
C ASN A 252 -29.18 35.42 -7.87
N LEU A 253 -28.43 34.94 -6.86
CA LEU A 253 -27.51 33.80 -7.05
C LEU A 253 -28.24 32.48 -7.31
N ALA A 254 -29.52 32.36 -6.95
CA ALA A 254 -30.35 31.18 -7.23
C ALA A 254 -30.39 30.85 -8.74
N LYS A 255 -30.30 31.86 -9.62
CA LYS A 255 -30.22 31.64 -11.07
C LYS A 255 -28.87 31.11 -11.56
N LYS A 256 -27.77 31.29 -10.82
CA LYS A 256 -26.44 30.75 -11.21
C LYS A 256 -26.23 29.29 -10.80
N PHE A 257 -26.97 28.80 -9.81
CA PHE A 257 -26.93 27.38 -9.43
C PHE A 257 -27.74 26.49 -10.39
N ALA A 258 -28.80 27.04 -11.02
CA ALA A 258 -29.56 26.34 -12.05
C ALA A 258 -28.80 26.20 -13.40
N GLU A 259 -27.78 27.04 -13.66
CA GLU A 259 -26.91 26.90 -14.84
C GLU A 259 -25.75 25.90 -14.63
N LEU A 260 -25.62 25.34 -13.43
CA LEU A 260 -24.60 24.34 -13.06
C LEU A 260 -25.22 22.94 -12.86
N ASP A 261 -26.36 22.68 -13.47
CA ASP A 261 -26.90 21.33 -13.62
C ASP A 261 -25.89 20.46 -14.37
N ILE A 262 -25.16 19.67 -13.59
CA ILE A 262 -24.42 18.52 -14.09
C ILE A 262 -25.48 17.56 -14.60
N LEU A 263 -25.73 17.59 -15.91
CA LEU A 263 -26.45 16.54 -16.61
C LEU A 263 -25.66 15.23 -16.45
N ILE A 264 -26.04 14.43 -15.46
CA ILE A 264 -25.73 13.02 -15.40
C ILE A 264 -26.74 12.37 -16.36
N PRO A 265 -26.33 11.79 -17.51
CA PRO A 265 -27.25 11.02 -18.32
C PRO A 265 -27.80 9.87 -17.46
N GLU A 266 -29.12 9.70 -17.42
CA GLU A 266 -29.74 8.52 -16.83
C GLU A 266 -29.33 7.29 -17.65
N GLU A 267 -28.21 6.68 -17.30
CA GLU A 267 -27.97 5.28 -17.65
C GLU A 267 -28.87 4.43 -16.75
N LYS A 268 -29.74 3.64 -17.38
CA LYS A 268 -30.58 2.64 -16.72
C LYS A 268 -29.76 1.90 -15.67
N THR A 269 -30.25 1.94 -14.43
CA THR A 269 -29.73 1.21 -13.28
C THR A 269 -29.47 -0.26 -13.63
N MET A 270 -28.19 -0.60 -13.84
CA MET A 270 -27.64 -1.96 -13.94
C MET A 270 -27.72 -2.73 -12.60
N SER A 271 -28.44 -2.21 -11.62
CA SER A 271 -28.59 -2.74 -10.26
C SER A 271 -29.41 -4.04 -10.20
N ALA A 272 -30.21 -4.33 -11.23
CA ALA A 272 -31.08 -5.51 -11.27
C ALA A 272 -30.42 -6.79 -11.83
N LEU A 273 -29.18 -6.73 -12.35
CA LEU A 273 -28.53 -7.88 -12.99
C LEU A 273 -27.46 -8.57 -12.12
N ILE A 274 -27.05 -7.98 -10.99
CA ILE A 274 -25.91 -8.46 -10.20
C ILE A 274 -26.36 -9.31 -8.98
N ALA A 275 -27.64 -9.28 -8.62
CA ALA A 275 -28.12 -9.85 -7.36
C ALA A 275 -28.45 -11.36 -7.39
N GLU A 276 -28.54 -12.02 -8.56
CA GLU A 276 -29.14 -13.37 -8.63
C GLU A 276 -28.21 -14.56 -8.96
N ASN A 277 -26.90 -14.40 -9.19
CA ASN A 277 -26.07 -15.55 -9.62
C ASN A 277 -24.64 -15.58 -9.04
N LEU A 278 -24.48 -15.56 -7.72
CA LEU A 278 -23.21 -15.91 -7.07
C LEU A 278 -23.40 -17.11 -6.13
N PRO A 279 -22.90 -18.31 -6.49
CA PRO A 279 -22.88 -19.42 -5.55
C PRO A 279 -21.91 -19.09 -4.41
N ILE A 280 -22.40 -19.18 -3.18
CA ILE A 280 -21.58 -19.16 -1.97
C ILE A 280 -20.70 -20.42 -2.00
N MET A 281 -19.45 -20.26 -2.42
CA MET A 281 -18.45 -21.32 -2.34
C MET A 281 -17.92 -21.38 -0.90
N THR A 282 -18.39 -22.37 -0.15
CA THR A 282 -17.79 -22.77 1.12
C THR A 282 -16.54 -23.62 0.86
N GLY A 283 -15.37 -23.11 1.28
CA GLY A 283 -14.08 -23.81 1.19
C GLY A 283 -12.96 -22.89 0.74
N HIS A 284 -11.82 -22.91 1.46
CA HIS A 284 -10.55 -22.20 1.26
C HIS A 284 -10.49 -21.08 0.21
N SER A 285 -10.15 -19.85 0.64
CA SER A 285 -9.94 -18.70 -0.26
C SER A 285 -9.01 -19.07 -1.43
N PRO A 286 -9.42 -18.86 -2.69
CA PRO A 286 -8.59 -19.18 -3.85
C PRO A 286 -7.39 -18.22 -4.02
N CYS A 287 -7.27 -17.20 -3.16
CA CYS A 287 -6.16 -16.25 -3.16
C CYS A 287 -4.86 -16.92 -2.72
N SER A 288 -3.80 -16.77 -3.52
CA SER A 288 -2.46 -17.26 -3.20
C SER A 288 -1.85 -16.40 -2.09
N THR A 289 -1.45 -17.02 -0.97
CA THR A 289 -0.82 -16.33 0.17
C THR A 289 0.44 -17.08 0.61
N PRO A 290 1.50 -16.38 1.09
CA PRO A 290 2.75 -17.01 1.51
C PRO A 290 2.62 -18.00 2.68
N SER A 291 1.54 -17.94 3.45
CA SER A 291 1.24 -18.78 4.63
C SER A 291 1.15 -20.29 4.33
N VAL A 292 1.19 -20.70 3.06
CA VAL A 292 1.10 -22.10 2.63
C VAL A 292 2.48 -22.79 2.57
N ARG A 293 3.60 -22.05 2.67
CA ARG A 293 4.93 -22.67 2.80
C ARG A 293 5.14 -23.14 4.23
N GLY A 294 4.82 -24.40 4.47
CA GLY A 294 4.91 -25.06 5.78
C GLY A 294 6.28 -24.94 6.47
N HIS A 295 6.25 -25.19 7.77
CA HIS A 295 7.38 -25.23 8.69
C HIS A 295 8.59 -25.97 8.10
N VAL A 296 9.74 -25.30 8.04
CA VAL A 296 11.02 -25.97 7.78
C VAL A 296 11.54 -26.46 9.12
N ASP A 297 11.36 -27.75 9.42
CA ASP A 297 11.91 -28.37 10.62
C ASP A 297 13.44 -28.18 10.68
N GLY A 298 13.94 -27.65 11.80
CA GLY A 298 15.38 -27.57 12.10
C GLY A 298 15.97 -26.18 12.34
N ARG A 299 15.20 -25.09 12.26
CA ARG A 299 15.68 -23.77 12.72
C ARG A 299 15.24 -23.53 14.17
N LYS A 300 16.20 -23.53 15.10
CA LYS A 300 16.01 -23.03 16.46
C LYS A 300 15.47 -21.60 16.39
N ASP A 301 14.39 -21.36 17.12
CA ASP A 301 13.88 -20.01 17.37
C ASP A 301 14.91 -19.26 18.23
N MET A 302 15.72 -18.40 17.59
CA MET A 302 16.66 -17.54 18.31
C MET A 302 15.94 -16.38 19.02
N GLN A 303 14.62 -16.24 18.86
CA GLN A 303 13.84 -15.09 19.32
C GLN A 303 13.19 -15.29 20.70
N GLU A 304 13.41 -16.44 21.35
CA GLU A 304 13.22 -16.60 22.80
C GLU A 304 14.41 -16.11 23.64
N SER A 305 15.50 -15.64 23.00
CA SER A 305 16.62 -15.06 23.72
C SER A 305 16.23 -13.72 24.36
N SER A 306 16.16 -13.71 25.68
CA SER A 306 15.83 -12.54 26.52
C SER A 306 16.95 -11.48 26.58
N PHE A 307 17.84 -11.43 25.59
CA PHE A 307 18.94 -10.46 25.57
C PHE A 307 18.41 -9.06 25.25
N SER A 308 18.18 -8.28 26.30
CA SER A 308 17.98 -6.83 26.23
C SER A 308 19.35 -6.15 26.27
N ILE A 309 19.74 -5.47 25.18
CA ILE A 309 21.00 -4.71 25.08
C ILE A 309 20.96 -3.38 25.85
N SER A 310 19.81 -3.03 26.43
CA SER A 310 19.57 -1.70 27.00
C SER A 310 19.92 -1.55 28.49
N GLU A 311 20.34 -2.62 29.18
CA GLU A 311 20.44 -2.63 30.65
C GLU A 311 21.84 -2.93 31.22
N GLU A 312 22.84 -3.27 30.39
CA GLU A 312 24.23 -3.41 30.86
C GLU A 312 25.06 -2.15 30.54
N LEU A 313 24.76 -1.08 31.27
CA LEU A 313 25.71 0.01 31.48
C LEU A 313 25.93 0.17 32.98
N ASP A 314 26.35 -0.93 33.62
CA ASP A 314 26.83 -0.88 34.99
C ASP A 314 28.36 -0.84 35.07
N LYS A 315 28.78 0.14 35.85
CA LYS A 315 30.15 0.47 36.20
C LYS A 315 30.69 -0.67 37.07
N THR A 316 31.79 -1.32 36.68
CA THR A 316 32.86 -1.85 37.54
C THR A 316 33.78 -2.84 36.79
N GLY A 317 35.09 -2.72 37.02
CA GLY A 317 36.07 -3.81 37.06
C GLY A 317 36.30 -4.70 35.83
N VAL A 318 37.45 -4.51 35.17
CA VAL A 318 38.26 -5.48 34.40
C VAL A 318 37.55 -6.76 33.90
N ARG A 319 37.24 -6.81 32.59
CA ARG A 319 36.85 -8.06 31.90
C ARG A 319 38.08 -8.93 31.63
N SER A 320 38.06 -10.19 32.06
CA SER A 320 39.05 -11.20 31.65
C SER A 320 38.76 -11.67 30.23
N CYS A 321 39.76 -11.59 29.34
CA CYS A 321 39.67 -12.09 27.98
C CYS A 321 40.31 -13.49 27.90
N ILE A 322 39.54 -14.50 27.47
CA ILE A 322 40.10 -15.80 27.12
C ILE A 322 40.60 -15.72 25.67
N LYS A 323 41.91 -15.59 25.49
CA LYS A 323 42.58 -15.80 24.20
C LYS A 323 42.77 -17.30 23.99
N VAL A 324 41.98 -17.90 23.09
CA VAL A 324 42.25 -19.27 22.61
C VAL A 324 43.40 -19.21 21.61
N LYS A 325 44.58 -19.72 22.01
CA LYS A 325 45.66 -20.03 21.08
C LYS A 325 45.46 -21.46 20.57
N ASN A 326 45.18 -21.63 19.27
CA ASN A 326 45.32 -22.94 18.64
C ASN A 326 46.78 -23.39 18.68
N PRO A 327 47.09 -24.67 19.00
CA PRO A 327 48.44 -25.19 18.93
C PRO A 327 48.91 -25.34 17.47
N PRO A 328 50.20 -25.14 17.18
CA PRO A 328 50.74 -25.28 15.84
C PRO A 328 51.00 -26.76 15.51
N GLY A 329 50.36 -27.27 14.47
CA GLY A 329 50.69 -28.57 13.86
C GLY A 329 49.53 -29.56 13.83
N GLY A 330 48.91 -29.69 12.65
CA GLY A 330 47.94 -30.74 12.36
C GLY A 330 47.36 -30.56 10.97
N LYS A 331 47.93 -31.23 9.96
CA LYS A 331 47.33 -31.36 8.63
C LYS A 331 46.06 -32.20 8.72
N SER A 332 45.01 -31.84 8.00
CA SER A 332 44.05 -32.83 7.50
C SER A 332 43.72 -32.54 6.04
N SER A 333 44.16 -33.48 5.21
CA SER A 333 43.84 -33.71 3.81
C SER A 333 42.35 -33.66 3.52
N GLY A 334 42.00 -33.11 2.35
CA GLY A 334 40.68 -33.30 1.76
C GLY A 334 40.43 -34.74 1.32
N PHE A 335 39.17 -35.01 1.03
CA PHE A 335 38.74 -35.97 0.02
C PHE A 335 37.65 -35.31 -0.82
N TRP A 336 37.69 -35.67 -2.10
CA TRP A 336 36.95 -35.19 -3.25
C TRP A 336 35.44 -35.09 -3.06
#